data_AF-A0AA38MF81-F1
#
_entry.id   AF-A0AA38MF81-F1
#
_cell.length_a   1.000
_cell.length_b   1.000
_cell.length_c   1.000
_cell.angle_alpha   90.00
_cell.angle_beta   90.00
_cell.angle_gamma   90.00
#
_symmetry.space_group_name_H-M   'P 1'
#
loop_
_entity.id
_entity.type
_entity.pdbx_description
1 polymer ?
#
loop_
_entity_poly.entity_id
_entity_poly.type
_entity_poly.pdbx_seq_one_letter_code
_entity_poly.pdbx_strand_id
1 'polypeptide(L)'
;MEERLSKVVAEHQKDWETTYRSAVHNTTGQILARIVFGRKLRLPCDILFGSPNEEPKEVIDYVDDLKEMLLRVHKTVRHKIRMVSDRMKTSYDLKGTSAEFQSQNLVMLYNPRKRKGRCPMLSPEWEGPGRRRK
;
A
#
# COMPACT_ATOMS: atom_id res chain seq x y z
N MET A 1 -5.46 -1.91 2.99
CA MET A 1 -3.99 -1.90 3.16
C MET A 1 -3.56 -0.73 4.01
N GLU A 2 -4.06 0.48 3.72
CA GLU A 2 -3.84 1.69 4.53
C GLU A 2 -4.24 1.52 5.99
N GLU A 3 -5.38 0.87 6.28
CA GLU A 3 -5.79 0.53 7.65
C GLU A 3 -4.83 -0.44 8.36
N ARG A 4 -4.11 -1.27 7.60
CA ARG A 4 -3.10 -2.17 8.16
C ARG A 4 -1.79 -1.43 8.42
N LEU A 5 -1.46 -0.45 7.58
CA LEU A 5 -0.27 0.39 7.74
C LEU A 5 -0.44 1.31 8.94
N SER A 6 -1.61 1.91 9.15
CA SER A 6 -1.85 2.78 10.31
C SER A 6 -1.71 2.07 11.66
N LYS A 7 -1.92 0.74 11.71
CA LYS A 7 -1.73 -0.08 12.93
C LYS A 7 -0.26 -0.43 13.22
N VAL A 8 0.59 -0.47 12.19
CA VAL A 8 1.97 -0.97 12.29
C VAL A 8 2.98 0.19 12.29
N VAL A 9 2.63 1.31 11.66
CA VAL A 9 3.47 2.51 11.61
C VAL A 9 3.48 3.20 12.97
N ALA A 10 4.68 3.53 13.46
CA ALA A 10 4.85 4.22 14.72
C ALA A 10 4.15 5.60 14.73
N GLU A 11 3.81 6.13 15.91
CA GLU A 11 3.08 7.40 16.04
C GLU A 11 3.75 8.59 15.34
N HIS A 12 5.08 8.54 15.23
CA HIS A 12 5.92 9.55 14.59
C HIS A 12 6.08 9.34 13.07
N GLN A 13 5.50 8.28 12.51
CA GLN A 13 5.39 7.97 11.08
C GLN A 13 6.70 8.09 10.28
N LYS A 14 7.85 7.69 10.82
CA LYS A 14 9.12 7.68 10.07
C LYS A 14 9.40 6.35 9.36
N ASP A 15 8.75 5.28 9.81
CA ASP A 15 8.92 3.90 9.36
C ASP A 15 7.89 3.48 8.29
N TRP A 16 6.99 4.39 7.89
CA TRP A 16 5.90 4.08 6.95
C TRP A 16 6.41 3.57 5.60
N GLU A 17 7.53 4.08 5.09
CA GLU A 17 8.10 3.65 3.81
C GLU A 17 8.61 2.21 3.87
N THR A 18 9.35 1.87 4.93
CA THR A 18 9.89 0.52 5.13
C THR A 18 8.79 -0.51 5.33
N THR A 19 7.75 -0.15 6.09
CA THR A 19 6.58 -0.99 6.35
C THR A 19 5.74 -1.18 5.09
N TYR A 20 5.56 -0.11 4.31
CA TYR A 20 4.87 -0.19 3.03
C TYR A 20 5.63 -1.06 2.04
N ARG A 21 6.96 -0.87 1.92
CA ARG A 21 7.80 -1.58 0.96
C ARG A 21 7.96 -3.07 1.26
N SER A 22 7.88 -3.48 2.53
CA SER A 22 8.01 -4.87 2.98
C SER A 22 6.66 -5.61 3.04
N ALA A 23 5.54 -4.90 3.08
CA ALA A 23 4.20 -5.49 3.10
C ALA A 23 3.75 -5.98 1.71
N VAL A 24 2.97 -7.07 1.69
CA VAL A 24 2.27 -7.53 0.48
C VAL A 24 1.18 -6.54 0.11
N HIS A 25 1.24 -6.00 -1.11
CA HIS A 25 0.26 -5.05 -1.62
C HIS A 25 -0.99 -5.78 -2.15
N ASN A 26 -2.19 -5.37 -1.72
CA ASN A 26 -3.41 -6.13 -2.03
C ASN A 26 -3.74 -6.16 -3.54
N THR A 27 -3.63 -5.01 -4.20
CA THR A 27 -3.84 -4.86 -5.66
C THR A 27 -2.83 -5.66 -6.46
N THR A 28 -1.61 -5.79 -5.94
CA THR A 28 -0.50 -6.34 -6.69
C THR A 28 -0.17 -7.79 -6.31
N GLY A 29 -0.62 -8.24 -5.14
CA GLY A 29 -0.31 -9.55 -4.56
C GLY A 29 1.17 -9.78 -4.25
N GLN A 30 2.01 -8.75 -4.31
CA GLN A 30 3.46 -8.85 -4.15
C GLN A 30 3.96 -7.77 -3.20
N ILE A 31 5.14 -8.01 -2.64
CA ILE A 31 5.89 -7.03 -1.85
C ILE A 31 6.48 -5.99 -2.80
N LEU A 32 6.33 -4.70 -2.51
CA LEU A 32 6.84 -3.62 -3.37
C LEU A 32 8.35 -3.71 -3.58
N ALA A 33 9.10 -4.06 -2.55
CA ALA A 33 10.54 -4.31 -2.68
C ALA A 33 10.86 -5.38 -3.74
N ARG A 34 10.05 -6.43 -3.84
CA ARG A 34 10.24 -7.48 -4.85
C ARG A 34 9.92 -6.99 -6.26
N ILE A 35 8.99 -6.04 -6.40
CA ILE A 35 8.66 -5.42 -7.69
C ILE A 35 9.77 -4.49 -8.15
N VAL A 36 10.34 -3.70 -7.23
CA VAL A 36 11.35 -2.68 -7.56
C VAL A 36 12.75 -3.29 -7.67
N PHE A 37 13.11 -4.18 -6.74
CA PHE A 37 14.47 -4.70 -6.59
C PHE A 37 14.60 -6.18 -6.92
N GLY A 38 13.51 -6.89 -7.27
CA GLY A 38 13.53 -8.33 -7.51
C GLY A 38 13.67 -9.20 -6.24
N ARG A 39 13.94 -8.59 -5.09
CA ARG A 39 14.19 -9.25 -3.80
C ARG A 39 13.44 -8.61 -2.64
N LYS A 40 13.37 -9.30 -1.51
CA LYS A 40 12.81 -8.74 -0.27
C LYS A 40 13.83 -7.80 0.37
N LEU A 41 13.37 -6.77 1.08
CA LEU A 41 14.25 -5.97 1.94
C LEU A 41 14.72 -6.85 3.11
N ARG A 42 15.98 -6.70 3.51
CA ARG A 42 16.45 -7.24 4.79
C ARG A 42 15.91 -6.35 5.90
N LEU A 43 15.03 -6.91 6.72
CA LEU A 43 14.47 -6.24 7.88
C LEU A 43 15.48 -6.27 9.04
N PRO A 44 15.37 -5.37 10.03
CA PRO A 44 16.23 -5.40 11.20
C PRO A 44 16.21 -6.76 11.93
N CYS A 45 15.07 -7.46 11.94
CA CYS A 45 14.99 -8.81 12.48
C CYS A 45 15.83 -9.82 11.68
N ASP A 46 15.90 -9.69 10.35
CA ASP A 46 16.70 -10.59 9.50
C ASP A 46 18.20 -10.39 9.72
N ILE A 47 18.61 -9.20 10.17
CA ILE A 47 19.99 -8.91 10.54
C ILE A 47 20.30 -9.48 11.93
N LEU A 48 19.39 -9.31 12.88
CA LEU A 48 19.58 -9.76 14.27
C LEU A 48 19.50 -11.28 14.44
N PHE A 49 18.57 -11.93 13.75
CA PHE A 49 18.32 -13.37 13.86
C PHE A 49 18.93 -14.18 12.70
N GLY A 50 19.48 -13.50 11.69
CA GLY A 50 19.94 -14.11 10.47
C GLY A 50 18.80 -14.33 9.46
N SER A 51 19.11 -14.13 8.19
CA SER A 51 18.26 -14.54 7.07
C SER A 51 18.69 -15.94 6.64
N PRO A 52 17.80 -16.79 6.07
CA PRO A 52 18.23 -17.97 5.33
C PRO A 52 19.34 -17.55 4.36
N ASN A 53 20.50 -18.22 4.45
CA ASN A 53 21.65 -17.92 3.60
C ASN A 53 21.20 -18.06 2.14
N GLU A 54 21.33 -16.98 1.37
CA GLU A 54 21.38 -17.11 -0.08
C GLU A 54 22.69 -17.83 -0.38
N GLU A 55 22.60 -18.99 -1.01
CA GLU A 55 23.80 -19.73 -1.43
C GLU A 55 24.67 -18.80 -2.29
N PRO A 56 26.00 -18.84 -2.11
CA PRO A 56 26.90 -18.05 -2.94
C PRO A 56 26.72 -18.51 -4.39
N LYS A 57 26.19 -17.62 -5.22
CA LYS A 57 26.05 -17.82 -6.67
C LYS A 57 27.16 -17.10 -7.39
N GLU A 58 27.56 -17.64 -8.54
CA GLU A 58 28.38 -16.88 -9.48
C GLU A 58 27.63 -15.59 -9.90
N VAL A 59 28.39 -14.53 -10.13
CA VAL A 59 27.84 -13.19 -10.41
C VAL A 59 26.94 -13.21 -11.65
N ILE A 60 27.29 -14.03 -12.65
CA ILE A 60 26.57 -14.14 -13.92
C ILE A 60 25.19 -14.80 -13.68
N ASP A 61 25.18 -15.95 -13.02
CA ASP A 61 23.94 -16.67 -12.68
C ASP A 61 23.01 -15.82 -11.82
N TYR A 62 23.56 -15.07 -10.86
CA TYR A 62 22.78 -14.17 -10.01
C TYR A 62 22.07 -13.07 -10.83
N VAL A 63 22.76 -12.47 -11.79
CA VAL A 63 22.21 -11.40 -12.62
C VAL A 63 21.08 -11.92 -13.50
N ASP A 64 21.23 -13.10 -14.08
CA ASP A 64 20.22 -13.67 -14.97
C ASP A 64 18.99 -14.17 -14.20
N ASP A 65 19.19 -14.80 -13.04
CA ASP A 65 18.11 -15.12 -12.11
C ASP A 65 17.31 -13.88 -11.67
N LEU A 66 18.02 -12.78 -11.39
CA LEU A 66 17.38 -11.53 -10.97
C LEU A 66 16.53 -10.93 -12.09
N LYS A 67 17.03 -10.96 -13.34
CA LYS A 67 16.29 -10.51 -14.52
C LYS A 67 15.04 -11.37 -14.74
N GLU A 68 15.15 -12.69 -14.69
CA GLU A 68 14.02 -13.58 -14.87
C GLU A 68 12.96 -13.37 -13.77
N MET A 69 13.40 -13.24 -12.51
CA MET A 69 12.54 -12.95 -11.38
C MET A 69 11.77 -11.63 -11.58
N LEU A 70 12.46 -10.56 -11.98
CA LEU A 70 11.82 -9.27 -12.27
C LEU A 70 10.79 -9.39 -13.39
N LEU A 71 11.14 -10.02 -14.52
CA LEU A 71 10.23 -10.22 -15.65
C LEU A 71 8.96 -10.98 -15.24
N ARG A 72 9.12 -12.06 -14.47
CA ARG A 72 8.01 -12.85 -13.93
C ARG A 72 7.14 -12.03 -13.00
N VAL A 73 7.73 -11.34 -12.03
CA VAL A 73 7.00 -10.50 -11.07
C VAL A 73 6.21 -9.42 -11.81
N HIS A 74 6.84 -8.68 -12.71
CA HIS A 74 6.16 -7.64 -13.50
C HIS A 74 5.02 -8.19 -14.35
N LYS A 75 5.18 -9.38 -14.95
CA LYS A 75 4.10 -10.03 -15.71
C LYS A 75 2.89 -10.34 -14.83
N THR A 76 3.12 -10.95 -13.67
CA THR A 76 2.05 -11.27 -12.69
C THR A 76 1.38 -10.00 -12.17
N VAL A 77 2.18 -8.98 -11.82
CA VAL A 77 1.72 -7.68 -11.32
C VAL A 77 0.80 -7.01 -12.33
N ARG A 78 1.21 -6.92 -13.60
CA ARG A 78 0.41 -6.29 -14.68
C ARG A 78 -0.94 -6.99 -14.87
N HIS A 79 -0.93 -8.32 -14.88
CA HIS A 79 -2.17 -9.10 -15.01
C HIS A 79 -3.12 -8.83 -13.83
N LYS A 80 -2.59 -8.82 -12.60
CA LYS A 80 -3.40 -8.60 -11.39
C LYS A 80 -3.93 -7.17 -11.28
N ILE A 81 -3.12 -6.17 -11.63
CA ILE A 81 -3.56 -4.77 -11.69
C ILE A 81 -4.73 -4.64 -12.65
N ARG A 82 -4.66 -5.25 -13.84
CA ARG A 82 -5.77 -5.22 -14.82
C ARG A 82 -7.05 -5.80 -14.22
N MET A 83 -6.99 -7.03 -13.68
CA MET A 83 -8.17 -7.67 -13.09
C MET A 83 -8.78 -6.87 -11.93
N VAL A 84 -7.93 -6.33 -11.04
CA VAL A 84 -8.41 -5.54 -9.90
C VAL A 84 -9.00 -4.21 -10.38
N SER A 85 -8.40 -3.57 -11.38
CA SER A 85 -8.92 -2.35 -11.99
C SER A 85 -10.29 -2.57 -12.62
N ASP A 86 -10.47 -3.65 -13.37
CA ASP A 86 -11.76 -4.00 -13.99
C ASP A 86 -12.83 -4.21 -12.92
N ARG A 87 -12.52 -4.97 -11.86
CA ARG A 87 -13.43 -5.17 -10.72
C ARG A 87 -13.77 -3.88 -9.99
N MET A 88 -12.77 -3.02 -9.77
CA MET A 88 -12.95 -1.72 -9.11
C MET A 88 -13.87 -0.82 -9.93
N LYS A 89 -13.66 -0.76 -11.25
CA LYS A 89 -14.52 -0.01 -12.17
C LYS A 89 -15.97 -0.49 -12.10
N THR A 90 -16.21 -1.79 -12.26
CA THR A 90 -17.58 -2.34 -12.17
C THR A 90 -18.22 -2.03 -10.81
N SER A 91 -17.46 -2.16 -9.72
CA SER A 91 -17.97 -1.85 -8.38
C SER A 91 -18.29 -0.36 -8.18
N TYR A 92 -17.53 0.53 -8.83
CA TYR A 92 -17.75 1.97 -8.79
C TYR A 92 -18.99 2.35 -9.59
N ASP A 93 -19.10 1.85 -10.82
CA ASP A 93 -20.22 2.14 -11.73
C ASP A 93 -21.56 1.70 -11.11
N LEU A 94 -21.60 0.58 -10.39
CA LEU A 94 -22.79 0.10 -9.67
C LEU A 94 -23.17 0.96 -8.45
N LYS A 95 -22.23 1.68 -7.84
CA LYS A 95 -22.46 2.48 -6.62
C LYS A 95 -22.81 3.94 -6.91
N GLY A 96 -22.89 4.33 -8.18
CA GLY A 96 -23.13 5.71 -8.61
C GLY A 96 -24.56 6.25 -8.41
N THR A 97 -25.27 5.84 -7.35
CA THR A 97 -26.57 6.44 -7.00
C THR A 97 -26.35 7.61 -6.04
N SER A 98 -26.68 8.82 -6.48
CA SER A 98 -26.65 10.01 -5.64
C SER A 98 -27.74 9.94 -4.57
N ALA A 99 -27.35 9.79 -3.30
CA ALA A 99 -28.27 9.97 -2.18
C ALA A 99 -28.52 11.47 -1.97
N GLU A 100 -29.79 11.87 -1.92
CA GLU A 100 -30.17 13.23 -1.53
C GLU A 100 -29.95 13.41 -0.02
N PHE A 101 -29.10 14.36 0.37
CA PHE A 101 -28.78 14.63 1.77
C PHE A 101 -29.88 15.49 2.43
N GLN A 102 -30.47 14.99 3.52
CA GLN A 102 -31.44 15.74 4.33
C GLN A 102 -30.75 16.51 5.48
N SER A 103 -31.36 17.63 5.90
CA SER A 103 -30.83 18.54 6.93
C SER A 103 -30.60 17.91 8.32
N GLN A 104 -31.10 16.70 8.58
CA GLN A 104 -30.89 15.97 9.84
C GLN A 104 -29.74 14.96 9.77
N ASN A 105 -29.15 14.74 8.59
CA ASN A 105 -28.06 13.80 8.42
C ASN A 105 -26.78 14.34 9.08
N LEU A 106 -26.09 13.47 9.82
CA LEU A 106 -24.73 13.75 10.28
C LEU A 106 -23.80 13.72 9.07
N VAL A 107 -23.03 14.78 8.87
CA VAL A 107 -22.12 14.92 7.74
C VAL A 107 -20.69 15.01 8.26
N MET A 108 -19.77 14.26 7.64
CA MET A 108 -18.35 14.35 7.92
C MET A 108 -17.77 15.60 7.23
N LEU A 109 -16.99 16.40 7.96
CA LEU A 109 -16.32 17.56 7.36
C LEU A 109 -15.03 17.14 6.66
N TYR A 110 -14.91 17.44 5.37
CA TYR A 110 -13.66 17.24 4.64
C TYR A 110 -12.63 18.31 5.07
N ASN A 111 -11.51 17.86 5.65
CA ASN A 111 -10.41 18.71 6.10
C ASN A 111 -9.05 18.17 5.61
N PRO A 112 -8.56 18.62 4.43
CA PRO A 112 -7.32 18.13 3.83
C PRO A 112 -6.04 18.72 4.46
N ARG A 113 -6.06 19.18 5.72
CA ARG A 113 -4.90 19.81 6.37
C ARG A 113 -3.73 18.84 6.52
N LYS A 114 -2.62 19.16 5.86
CA LYS A 114 -1.37 18.40 5.93
C LYS A 114 -0.53 18.84 7.13
N ARG A 115 -0.23 17.93 8.06
CA ARG A 115 0.72 18.18 9.17
C ARG A 115 2.14 17.90 8.70
N LYS A 116 3.08 18.84 8.90
CA LYS A 116 4.50 18.65 8.57
C LYS A 116 5.06 17.44 9.34
N GLY A 117 5.84 16.60 8.65
CA GLY A 117 6.47 15.42 9.24
C GLY A 117 5.58 14.19 9.39
N ARG A 118 4.34 14.21 8.89
CA ARG A 118 3.43 13.05 8.85
C ARG A 118 3.13 12.66 7.41
N CYS A 119 2.91 11.37 7.18
CA CYS A 119 2.47 10.85 5.89
C CYS A 119 1.03 11.34 5.62
N PRO A 120 0.80 12.11 4.55
CA PRO A 120 -0.53 12.62 4.23
C PRO A 120 -1.56 11.50 4.00
N MET A 121 -1.13 10.37 3.43
CA MET A 121 -2.01 9.21 3.14
C MET A 121 -2.50 8.48 4.40
N LEU A 122 -1.78 8.64 5.53
CA LEU A 122 -2.14 8.00 6.81
C LEU A 122 -2.81 8.99 7.78
N SER A 123 -3.07 10.22 7.34
CA SER A 123 -3.75 11.23 8.15
C SER A 123 -5.24 11.24 7.81
N PRO A 124 -6.16 11.27 8.80
CA PRO A 124 -7.58 11.32 8.53
C PRO A 124 -7.95 12.62 7.82
N GLU A 125 -8.61 12.51 6.66
CA GLU A 125 -9.10 13.66 5.87
C GLU A 125 -10.48 14.15 6.32
N TRP A 126 -11.12 13.43 7.24
CA TRP A 126 -12.49 13.70 7.66
C TRP A 126 -12.55 13.95 9.17
N GLU A 127 -13.13 15.08 9.56
CA GLU A 127 -13.28 15.47 10.96
C GLU A 127 -14.74 15.38 11.39
N GLY A 128 -15.04 14.40 12.25
CA GLY A 128 -16.23 14.30 13.09
C GLY A 128 -17.60 14.31 12.38
N PRO A 129 -18.65 13.77 13.00
CA PRO A 129 -20.01 13.99 12.53
C PRO A 129 -20.51 15.38 12.97
N GLY A 130 -20.61 16.31 12.02
CA GLY A 130 -21.20 17.63 12.22
C GLY A 130 -22.65 17.70 11.75
N ARG A 131 -23.45 18.59 12.35
CA ARG A 131 -24.76 18.98 11.80
C ARG A 131 -24.62 20.28 11.03
N ARG A 132 -25.21 20.36 9.83
CA ARG A 132 -25.36 21.64 9.12
C ARG A 132 -26.30 22.52 9.95
N ARG A 133 -25.84 23.69 10.39
CA ARG A 133 -26.74 24.74 10.90
C ARG A 133 -27.40 25.43 9.70
N LYS A 134 -28.70 25.69 9.82
CA LYS A 134 -29.50 26.46 8.85
C LYS A 134 -28.92 27.86 8.67
#